data_AF-A0A3B8IL82-F1
#
_entry.id   AF-A0A3B8IL82-F1
#
_cell.length_a   1.000
_cell.length_b   1.000
_cell.length_c   1.000
_cell.angle_alpha   90.00
_cell.angle_beta   90.00
_cell.angle_gamma   90.00
#
_symmetry.space_group_name_H-M   'P 1'
#
loop_
_entity.id
_entity.type
_entity.pdbx_description
1 polymer ?
#
loop_
_entity_poly.entity_id
_entity_poly.type
_entity_poly.pdbx_seq_one_letter_code
_entity_poly.pdbx_strand_id
1 'polypeptide(L)'
;MKRIFFALALSLLAAPAKSQFHSLTIPQASQPVSETQRVGVTDITLQYSSPRVRGRDVGATEIPQNGNPIAWRAGANMATTIE
;
A
#
# COMPACT_ATOMS: atom_id res chain seq x y z
N MET A 1 -20.79 9.86 -49.69
CA MET A 1 -21.65 10.15 -48.52
C MET A 1 -21.86 8.95 -47.61
N LYS A 2 -22.34 7.79 -48.08
CA LYS A 2 -22.60 6.60 -47.25
C LYS A 2 -21.40 6.12 -46.41
N ARG A 3 -20.18 6.16 -46.96
CA ARG A 3 -18.94 5.79 -46.25
C ARG A 3 -18.57 6.75 -45.11
N ILE A 4 -18.91 8.04 -45.26
CA ILE A 4 -18.68 9.08 -44.24
C ILE A 4 -19.67 8.88 -43.09
N PHE A 5 -20.94 8.63 -43.40
CA PHE A 5 -21.94 8.28 -42.39
C PHE A 5 -21.60 6.99 -41.64
N PHE A 6 -21.04 5.99 -42.33
CA PHE A 6 -20.61 4.74 -41.70
C PHE A 6 -19.41 4.94 -40.77
N ALA A 7 -18.41 5.73 -41.20
CA ALA A 7 -17.25 6.05 -40.36
C ALA A 7 -17.64 6.88 -39.13
N LEU A 8 -18.59 7.81 -39.28
CA LEU A 8 -19.12 8.61 -38.18
C LEU A 8 -19.93 7.77 -37.19
N ALA A 9 -20.74 6.82 -37.68
CA ALA A 9 -21.45 5.88 -36.82
C ALA A 9 -20.47 5.01 -36.01
N LEU A 10 -19.40 4.54 -36.65
CA LEU A 10 -18.39 3.71 -35.98
C LEU A 10 -17.58 4.47 -34.93
N SER A 11 -17.30 5.76 -35.15
CA SER A 11 -16.63 6.60 -34.14
C SER A 11 -17.53 6.91 -32.94
N LEU A 12 -18.84 7.03 -33.13
CA LEU A 12 -19.81 7.19 -32.03
C LEU A 12 -19.92 5.92 -31.16
N LEU A 13 -19.80 4.72 -31.73
CA LEU A 13 -19.81 3.47 -30.96
C LEU A 13 -18.55 3.28 -30.09
N ALA A 14 -17.43 3.92 -30.44
CA ALA A 14 -16.20 3.86 -29.65
C ALA A 14 -16.18 4.80 -28.42
N ALA A 15 -17.24 5.58 -28.19
CA ALA A 15 -17.23 6.73 -27.28
C ALA A 15 -17.43 6.47 -25.76
N PRO A 16 -17.65 5.25 -25.23
CA PRO A 16 -17.51 5.02 -23.79
C PRO A 16 -16.36 4.05 -23.45
N ALA A 17 -15.15 4.27 -23.97
CA ALA A 17 -13.94 3.56 -23.52
C ALA A 17 -13.18 4.28 -22.38
N LYS A 18 -13.84 5.20 -21.67
CA LYS A 18 -13.27 5.95 -20.54
C LYS A 18 -13.99 5.50 -19.27
N SER A 19 -13.24 4.88 -18.36
CA SER A 19 -13.61 4.46 -16.99
C SER A 19 -13.99 2.98 -16.81
N GLN A 20 -12.98 2.10 -16.89
CA GLN A 20 -12.98 0.88 -16.09
C GLN A 20 -12.53 1.27 -14.66
N PHE A 21 -13.37 2.00 -13.93
CA PHE A 21 -13.13 2.20 -12.50
C PHE A 21 -13.54 0.88 -11.83
N HIS A 22 -12.57 0.13 -11.32
CA HIS A 22 -12.90 -1.03 -10.51
C HIS A 22 -13.41 -0.55 -9.15
N SER A 23 -14.49 -1.15 -8.65
CA SER A 23 -14.95 -0.95 -7.27
C SER A 23 -14.06 -1.61 -6.22
N LEU A 24 -12.95 -2.20 -6.65
CA LEU A 24 -12.01 -2.90 -5.78
C LEU A 24 -11.23 -1.89 -4.93
N THR A 25 -11.30 -2.07 -3.62
CA THR A 25 -10.38 -1.44 -2.68
C THR A 25 -8.98 -2.01 -2.93
N ILE A 26 -8.08 -1.18 -3.46
CA ILE A 26 -6.68 -1.58 -3.62
C ILE A 26 -6.05 -1.57 -2.22
N PRO A 27 -5.48 -2.69 -1.76
CA PRO A 27 -4.75 -2.72 -0.52
C PRO A 27 -3.52 -1.79 -0.59
N GLN A 28 -3.34 -0.93 0.42
CA GLN A 28 -2.08 -0.27 0.72
C GLN A 28 -0.89 -1.24 0.65
N ALA A 29 0.24 -0.79 0.09
CA ALA A 29 1.42 -1.63 -0.15
C ALA A 29 2.02 -2.25 1.13
N SER A 30 1.92 -1.56 2.26
CA SER A 30 2.24 -2.08 3.59
C SER A 30 0.93 -2.09 4.40
N GLN A 31 0.27 -3.24 4.47
CA GLN A 31 -1.01 -3.35 5.19
C GLN A 31 -0.80 -3.15 6.69
N PRO A 32 -1.69 -2.40 7.37
CA PRO A 32 -1.70 -2.38 8.83
C PRO A 32 -2.17 -3.72 9.38
N VAL A 33 -1.62 -4.11 10.52
CA VAL A 33 -1.97 -5.29 11.28
C VAL A 33 -2.11 -4.90 12.75
N SER A 34 -3.15 -5.41 13.42
CA SER A 34 -3.37 -5.25 14.85
C SER A 34 -3.51 -6.63 15.46
N GLU A 35 -2.61 -6.98 16.37
CA GLU A 35 -2.61 -8.26 17.08
C GLU A 35 -2.72 -8.01 18.57
N THR A 36 -3.64 -8.70 19.25
CA THR A 36 -3.80 -8.58 20.70
C THR A 36 -3.58 -9.92 21.36
N GLN A 37 -2.73 -9.94 22.40
CA GLN A 37 -2.45 -11.13 23.20
C GLN A 37 -2.62 -10.82 24.69
N ARG A 38 -3.39 -11.68 25.39
CA ARG A 38 -3.46 -11.68 26.85
C ARG A 38 -2.25 -12.39 27.44
N VAL A 39 -1.51 -11.70 28.31
CA VAL A 39 -0.45 -12.26 29.15
C VAL A 39 -0.85 -12.11 30.61
N GLY A 40 -1.17 -13.23 31.27
CA GLY A 40 -1.72 -13.22 32.62
C GLY A 40 -3.07 -12.50 32.65
N VAL A 41 -3.11 -11.32 33.28
CA VAL A 41 -4.31 -10.46 33.36
C VAL A 41 -4.25 -9.23 32.45
N THR A 42 -3.16 -9.05 31.70
CA THR A 42 -2.92 -7.86 30.87
C THR A 42 -3.09 -8.18 29.39
N ASP A 43 -3.90 -7.38 28.68
CA ASP A 43 -3.90 -7.41 27.22
C ASP A 43 -2.76 -6.55 26.70
N ILE A 44 -2.03 -7.08 25.72
CA ILE A 44 -1.00 -6.37 24.98
C ILE A 44 -1.46 -6.31 23.53
N THR A 45 -1.61 -5.11 22.98
CA THR A 45 -1.97 -4.89 21.58
C THR A 45 -0.80 -4.31 20.82
N LEU A 46 -0.42 -4.98 19.74
CA LEU A 46 0.63 -4.58 18.81
C LEU A 46 -0.01 -4.08 17.52
N GLN A 47 0.21 -2.82 17.18
CA GLN A 47 -0.19 -2.23 15.90
C GLN A 47 1.07 -2.02 15.06
N TYR A 48 1.14 -2.67 13.91
CA TYR A 48 2.32 -2.61 13.04
C TYR A 48 1.93 -2.66 11.56
N SER A 49 2.91 -2.51 10.68
CA SER A 49 2.74 -2.71 9.24
C SER A 49 3.91 -3.53 8.72
N SER A 50 3.65 -4.46 7.80
CA SER A 50 4.72 -5.27 7.18
C SER A 50 5.23 -4.60 5.90
N PRO A 51 6.44 -3.99 5.89
CA PRO A 51 7.01 -3.41 4.69
C PRO A 51 7.45 -4.51 3.73
N ARG A 52 7.09 -4.38 2.45
CA ARG A 52 7.76 -5.19 1.41
C ARG A 52 9.16 -4.64 1.18
N VAL A 53 10.16 -5.51 1.34
CA VAL A 53 11.58 -5.22 1.10
C VAL A 53 11.84 -4.84 -0.38
N ARG A 54 11.03 -5.36 -1.31
CA ARG A 54 11.12 -5.09 -2.76
C ARG A 54 12.53 -5.33 -3.33
N GLY A 55 13.24 -6.33 -2.81
CA GLY A 55 14.58 -6.70 -3.27
C GLY A 55 15.71 -5.77 -2.81
N ARG A 56 15.44 -4.86 -1.86
CA ARG A 56 16.47 -3.99 -1.26
C ARG A 56 17.22 -4.70 -0.13
N ASP A 57 18.48 -4.34 0.06
CA ASP A 57 19.29 -4.85 1.16
C ASP A 57 18.96 -4.11 2.46
N VAL A 58 18.05 -4.69 3.25
CA VAL A 58 17.59 -4.12 4.53
C VAL A 58 18.51 -4.58 5.64
N GLY A 59 19.64 -3.92 5.84
CA GLY A 59 20.54 -4.29 6.94
C GLY A 59 21.71 -3.37 7.21
N ALA A 60 22.35 -2.83 6.17
CA ALA A 60 23.63 -2.12 6.37
C ALA A 60 23.64 -0.67 5.83
N THR A 61 22.94 -0.39 4.72
CA THR A 61 23.11 0.86 3.97
C THR A 61 21.94 1.85 4.11
N GLU A 62 20.73 1.39 4.42
CA GLU A 62 19.52 2.24 4.47
C GLU A 62 19.21 2.79 5.88
N ILE A 63 19.73 2.16 6.94
CA ILE A 63 19.55 2.65 8.32
C ILE A 63 20.65 3.68 8.60
N PRO A 64 20.32 4.93 9.00
CA PRO A 64 21.31 5.93 9.36
C PRO A 64 22.19 5.44 10.52
N GLN A 65 23.39 4.94 10.20
CA GLN A 65 24.32 4.39 11.20
C GLN A 65 24.96 5.47 12.09
N ASN A 66 24.81 6.74 11.73
CA ASN A 66 25.50 7.87 12.36
C ASN A 66 24.66 8.58 13.46
N GLY A 67 23.53 7.99 13.88
CA GLY A 67 22.73 8.50 14.99
C GLY A 67 23.23 8.02 16.35
N ASN A 68 23.12 8.85 17.39
CA ASN A 68 23.33 8.43 18.78
C ASN A 68 22.14 8.85 19.67
N PRO A 69 21.20 7.94 19.97
CA PRO A 69 21.18 6.53 19.55
C PRO A 69 20.86 6.36 18.05
N ILE A 70 21.22 5.21 17.48
CA ILE A 70 20.84 4.84 16.11
C ILE A 70 19.31 4.87 16.02
N ALA A 71 18.76 5.71 15.15
CA ALA A 71 17.32 5.82 14.97
C ALA A 71 16.79 4.58 14.23
N TRP A 72 16.20 3.64 14.98
CA TRP A 72 15.44 2.54 14.39
C TRP A 72 14.08 3.07 13.92
N ARG A 73 13.71 2.83 12.66
CA ARG A 73 12.32 3.05 12.22
C ARG A 73 11.51 1.81 12.56
N ALA A 74 10.75 1.87 13.65
CA ALA A 74 9.79 0.83 13.98
C ALA A 74 8.54 1.04 13.12
N GLY A 75 8.32 0.22 12.09
CA GLY A 75 7.15 0.30 11.22
C GLY A 75 7.43 0.80 9.79
N ALA A 76 6.52 0.48 8.89
CA ALA A 76 6.64 0.77 7.45
C ALA A 76 6.03 2.12 7.06
N ASN A 77 4.71 2.25 7.28
CA ASN A 77 3.93 3.43 6.88
C ASN A 77 3.61 4.31 8.09
N MET A 78 3.25 3.67 9.21
CA MET A 78 3.10 4.29 10.52
C MET A 78 4.10 3.65 11.49
N ALA A 79 4.40 4.35 12.58
CA ALA A 79 5.20 3.78 13.66
C ALA A 79 4.51 2.56 14.27
N THR A 80 5.26 1.53 14.61
CA THR A 80 4.75 0.42 15.42
C THR A 80 4.43 0.94 16.82
N THR A 81 3.22 0.67 17.32
CA THR A 81 2.79 1.00 18.68
C THR A 81 2.46 -0.25 19.48
N ILE A 82 2.66 -0.16 20.79
CA ILE A 82 2.38 -1.22 21.76
C ILE A 82 1.57 -0.56 22.88
N GLU A 83 0.42 -1.14 23.22
CA GLU A 83 -0.48 -0.70 24.30
C GLU A 83 -0.90 -1.87 25.19
#